data_AF-A0A059BK05-F1
#
_entry.id   AF-A0A059BK05-F1
#
_cell.length_a   1.000
_cell.length_b   1.000
_cell.length_c   1.000
_cell.angle_alpha   90.00
_cell.angle_beta   90.00
_cell.angle_gamma   90.00
#
_symmetry.space_group_name_H-M   'P 1'
#
loop_
_entity.id
_entity.type
_entity.pdbx_description
1 polymer ?
#
loop_
_entity_poly.entity_id
_entity_poly.type
_entity_poly.pdbx_seq_one_letter_code
_entity_poly.pdbx_strand_id
1 'polypeptide(L)'
;MGCLEEERNALLKIKATFNHPNGSSLPSWGDDDGDYCSWEGIKCDNTTSRVTQLVLSYIRDFELREYGPWVIDASLFLPLEELQVLDLRNNCLSVNYKIHFHDDDKYKEQK
;
A
#
# COMPACT_ATOMS: atom_id res chain seq x y z
N MET A 1 -6.45 0.27 -25.57
CA MET A 1 -5.59 -0.65 -24.81
C MET A 1 -4.86 -0.01 -23.62
N GLY A 2 -4.79 1.32 -23.47
CA GLY A 2 -3.96 1.95 -22.43
C GLY A 2 -4.43 1.85 -20.98
N CYS A 3 -5.73 1.68 -20.70
CA CYS A 3 -6.21 1.84 -19.32
C CYS A 3 -5.95 0.62 -18.42
N LEU A 4 -6.00 -0.61 -18.96
CA LEU A 4 -5.71 -1.81 -18.16
C LEU A 4 -4.20 -1.96 -17.87
N GLU A 5 -3.34 -1.46 -18.77
CA GLU A 5 -1.89 -1.42 -18.56
C GLU A 5 -1.50 -0.39 -17.49
N GLU A 6 -2.15 0.77 -17.49
CA GLU A 6 -2.01 1.78 -16.44
C GLU A 6 -2.47 1.26 -15.07
N GLU A 7 -3.60 0.57 -14.99
CA GLU A 7 -4.06 -0.10 -13.76
C GLU A 7 -3.04 -1.13 -13.26
N ARG A 8 -2.56 -2.00 -14.16
CA ARG A 8 -1.53 -3.00 -13.80
C ARG A 8 -0.27 -2.33 -13.25
N ASN A 9 0.20 -1.27 -13.91
CA ASN A 9 1.38 -0.52 -13.47
C ASN A 9 1.16 0.17 -12.12
N ALA A 10 -0.04 0.68 -11.86
CA ALA A 10 -0.41 1.24 -10.56
C ALA A 10 -0.37 0.17 -9.46
N LEU A 11 -0.93 -1.02 -9.71
CA LEU A 11 -0.86 -2.15 -8.77
C LEU A 11 0.59 -2.56 -8.47
N LEU A 12 1.46 -2.66 -9.48
CA LEU A 12 2.86 -2.97 -9.25
C LEU A 12 3.60 -1.90 -8.43
N LYS A 13 3.27 -0.62 -8.63
CA LYS A 13 3.79 0.46 -7.78
C LYS A 13 3.30 0.35 -6.33
N ILE A 14 2.02 0.04 -6.14
CA ILE A 14 1.45 -0.23 -4.81
C ILE A 14 2.22 -1.37 -4.13
N LYS A 15 2.46 -2.50 -4.82
CA LYS A 15 3.28 -3.60 -4.31
C LYS A 15 4.66 -3.12 -3.85
N ALA A 16 5.34 -2.30 -4.65
CA ALA A 16 6.65 -1.77 -4.29
C ALA A 16 6.60 -0.90 -3.02
N THR A 17 5.55 -0.08 -2.85
CA THR A 17 5.37 0.76 -1.64
C THR A 17 5.14 -0.08 -0.38
N PHE A 18 4.36 -1.17 -0.48
CA PHE A 18 4.15 -2.10 0.63
C PHE A 18 5.43 -2.79 1.07
N ASN A 19 6.35 -3.04 0.13
CA ASN A 19 7.60 -3.75 0.36
C ASN A 19 8.81 -2.84 0.60
N HIS A 20 8.67 -1.51 0.60
CA HIS A 20 9.79 -0.64 0.91
C HIS A 20 10.11 -0.61 2.42
N PRO A 21 11.40 -0.70 2.84
CA PRO A 21 12.58 -0.89 1.99
C PRO A 21 12.86 -2.34 1.53
N ASN A 22 12.59 -3.36 2.35
CA ASN A 22 13.02 -4.75 2.10
C ASN A 22 11.95 -5.81 2.49
N GLY A 23 10.67 -5.52 2.28
CA GLY A 23 9.56 -6.44 2.51
C GLY A 23 9.38 -7.47 1.40
N SER A 24 8.51 -8.46 1.66
CA SER A 24 8.20 -9.57 0.74
C SER A 24 6.70 -9.87 0.59
N SER A 25 5.84 -8.97 1.03
CA SER A 25 4.38 -9.05 0.95
C SER A 25 3.86 -9.07 -0.50
N LEU A 26 2.64 -9.57 -0.68
CA LEU A 26 1.95 -9.73 -1.98
C LEU A 26 2.67 -10.67 -2.96
N PRO A 27 2.93 -11.93 -2.57
CA PRO A 27 3.66 -12.88 -3.41
C PRO A 27 2.92 -13.24 -4.70
N SER A 28 1.58 -13.20 -4.71
CA SER A 28 0.78 -13.51 -5.90
C SER A 28 0.77 -12.39 -6.96
N TRP A 29 1.27 -11.21 -6.63
CA TRP A 29 1.25 -10.05 -7.53
C TRP A 29 2.46 -10.07 -8.44
N GLY A 30 2.28 -9.93 -9.75
CA GLY A 30 3.37 -9.81 -10.71
C GLY A 30 3.83 -11.12 -11.36
N ASP A 31 3.03 -12.19 -11.32
CA ASP A 31 3.24 -13.34 -12.19
C ASP A 31 3.19 -12.90 -13.67
N ASP A 32 4.17 -13.33 -14.46
CA ASP A 32 4.61 -12.64 -15.69
C ASP A 32 3.57 -12.56 -16.82
N ASP A 33 2.48 -13.33 -16.78
CA ASP A 33 1.43 -13.31 -17.81
C ASP A 33 0.00 -13.50 -17.26
N GLY A 34 -0.20 -13.30 -15.95
CA GLY A 34 -1.49 -13.49 -15.29
C GLY A 34 -2.41 -12.26 -15.33
N ASP A 35 -3.72 -12.49 -15.45
CA ASP A 35 -4.74 -11.47 -15.20
C ASP A 35 -4.62 -10.98 -13.74
N TYR A 36 -4.35 -9.69 -13.54
CA TYR A 36 -4.22 -9.11 -12.19
C TYR A 36 -5.52 -9.22 -11.38
N CYS A 37 -6.66 -9.47 -12.02
CA CYS A 37 -7.91 -9.79 -11.35
C CYS A 37 -7.86 -11.10 -10.55
N SER A 38 -6.86 -11.95 -10.81
CA SER A 38 -6.60 -13.18 -10.05
C SER A 38 -5.70 -12.98 -8.83
N TRP A 39 -5.07 -11.81 -8.69
CA TRP A 39 -4.19 -11.53 -7.57
C TRP A 39 -4.97 -11.42 -6.27
N GLU A 40 -4.36 -11.90 -5.17
CA GLU A 40 -4.97 -11.84 -3.85
C GLU A 40 -5.32 -10.39 -3.47
N GLY A 41 -6.54 -10.20 -2.94
CA GLY A 41 -7.03 -8.89 -2.52
C GLY A 41 -7.60 -8.03 -3.64
N ILE A 42 -7.59 -8.48 -4.89
CA ILE A 42 -8.19 -7.76 -6.02
C ILE A 42 -9.53 -8.38 -6.42
N LYS A 43 -10.51 -7.52 -6.70
CA LYS A 43 -11.74 -7.90 -7.39
C LYS A 43 -11.94 -6.98 -8.58
N CYS A 44 -12.23 -7.57 -9.73
CA CYS A 44 -12.58 -6.84 -10.93
C CYS A 44 -14.07 -6.90 -11.25
N ASP A 45 -14.54 -5.96 -12.07
CA ASP A 45 -15.83 -6.09 -12.74
C ASP A 45 -15.73 -7.13 -13.87
N ASN A 46 -16.73 -7.99 -13.99
CA ASN A 46 -16.73 -9.10 -14.96
C ASN A 46 -16.94 -8.63 -16.41
N THR A 47 -17.37 -7.38 -16.63
CA THR A 47 -17.66 -6.81 -17.94
C THR A 47 -16.51 -5.93 -18.43
N THR A 48 -15.97 -5.08 -17.55
CA THR A 48 -14.90 -4.13 -17.90
C THR A 48 -13.50 -4.69 -17.64
N SER A 49 -13.38 -5.75 -16.84
CA SER A 49 -12.11 -6.30 -16.33
C SER A 49 -11.29 -5.31 -15.50
N ARG A 50 -11.92 -4.27 -14.95
CA ARG A 50 -11.26 -3.23 -14.16
C ARG A 50 -11.38 -3.46 -12.67
N VAL A 51 -10.45 -2.93 -11.90
CA VAL A 51 -10.42 -3.12 -10.45
C VAL A 51 -11.57 -2.36 -9.79
N THR A 52 -12.46 -3.08 -9.11
CA THR A 52 -13.55 -2.50 -8.33
C THR A 52 -13.29 -2.57 -6.82
N GLN A 53 -12.49 -3.54 -6.36
CA GLN A 53 -12.11 -3.66 -4.95
C GLN A 53 -10.63 -3.99 -4.81
N LEU A 54 -10.00 -3.30 -3.86
CA LEU A 54 -8.63 -3.53 -3.45
C LEU A 54 -8.57 -3.66 -1.93
N VAL A 55 -8.37 -4.89 -1.45
CA VAL A 55 -8.31 -5.24 -0.03
C VAL A 55 -6.88 -5.65 0.31
N LEU A 56 -6.17 -4.76 0.98
CA LEU A 56 -4.77 -4.91 1.39
C LEU A 56 -4.62 -4.80 2.91
N SER A 57 -5.60 -5.27 3.68
CA SER A 57 -5.51 -5.25 5.15
C SER A 57 -4.47 -6.25 5.66
N TYR A 58 -3.67 -5.86 6.66
CA TYR A 58 -2.63 -6.72 7.27
C TYR A 58 -1.55 -7.23 6.30
N ILE A 59 -1.33 -6.54 5.18
CA ILE A 59 -0.37 -6.96 4.17
C ILE A 59 1.06 -6.58 4.55
N ARG A 60 1.29 -5.37 5.07
CA ARG A 60 2.65 -4.86 5.30
C ARG A 60 3.35 -5.65 6.41
N ASP A 61 4.56 -6.14 6.09
CA ASP A 61 5.40 -6.90 7.02
C ASP A 61 5.64 -6.16 8.35
N PHE A 62 5.51 -6.87 9.47
CA PHE A 62 5.62 -6.29 10.81
C PHE A 62 7.00 -5.67 11.07
N GLU A 63 8.06 -6.31 10.59
CA GLU A 63 9.45 -5.84 10.73
C GLU A 63 9.65 -4.45 10.10
N LEU A 64 8.83 -4.07 9.11
CA LEU A 64 8.96 -2.78 8.45
C LEU A 64 8.52 -1.60 9.33
N ARG A 65 7.93 -1.86 10.50
CA ARG A 65 7.55 -0.83 11.49
C ARG A 65 8.77 -0.17 12.12
N GLU A 66 9.91 -0.86 12.17
CA GLU A 66 11.15 -0.32 12.74
C GLU A 66 11.75 0.82 11.90
N TYR A 67 11.41 0.90 10.61
CA TYR A 67 11.86 1.95 9.71
C TYR A 67 11.06 3.27 9.85
N GLY A 68 10.14 3.34 10.82
CA GLY A 68 9.40 4.54 11.15
C GLY A 68 8.03 4.64 10.47
N PRO A 69 7.41 5.83 10.49
CA PRO A 69 6.05 6.02 10.01
C PRO A 69 5.97 5.74 8.51
N TRP A 70 5.05 4.86 8.12
CA TRP A 70 4.79 4.58 6.72
C TRP A 70 3.68 5.49 6.18
N VAL A 71 4.02 6.28 5.17
CA VAL A 71 3.09 7.17 4.47
C VAL A 71 2.93 6.65 3.05
N ILE A 72 1.68 6.50 2.62
CA ILE A 72 1.33 6.14 1.24
C ILE A 72 0.72 7.36 0.54
N ASP A 73 1.13 7.63 -0.69
CA ASP A 73 0.52 8.66 -1.52
C ASP A 73 -0.79 8.14 -2.11
N ALA A 74 -1.90 8.82 -1.84
CA ALA A 74 -3.21 8.46 -2.39
C ALA A 74 -3.25 8.57 -3.93
N SER A 75 -2.34 9.33 -4.54
CA SER A 75 -2.21 9.43 -5.99
C SER A 75 -1.94 8.08 -6.67
N LEU A 76 -1.40 7.10 -5.93
CA LEU A 76 -1.15 5.74 -6.40
C LEU A 76 -2.43 5.00 -6.84
N PHE A 77 -3.59 5.40 -6.32
CA PHE A 77 -4.87 4.75 -6.62
C PHE A 77 -5.64 5.45 -7.74
N LEU A 78 -5.19 6.61 -8.22
CA LEU A 78 -5.88 7.38 -9.27
C LEU A 78 -6.10 6.61 -10.58
N PRO A 79 -5.16 5.76 -11.05
CA PRO A 79 -5.38 4.98 -12.27
C PRO A 79 -6.46 3.89 -12.13
N LEU A 80 -6.88 3.54 -10.91
CA LEU A 80 -7.93 2.55 -10.64
C LEU A 80 -9.31 3.23 -10.74
N GLU A 81 -9.70 3.62 -11.96
CA GLU A 81 -10.86 4.51 -12.22
C GLU A 81 -12.20 3.96 -11.70
N GLU A 82 -12.36 2.63 -11.66
CA GLU A 82 -13.59 1.97 -11.21
C GLU A 82 -13.52 1.49 -9.74
N LEU A 83 -12.48 1.88 -8.99
CA LEU A 83 -12.27 1.45 -7.61
C LEU A 83 -13.38 1.99 -6.70
N GLN A 84 -14.13 1.08 -6.07
CA GLN A 84 -15.22 1.38 -5.16
C GLN A 84 -14.88 1.06 -3.70
N VAL A 85 -14.02 0.06 -3.48
CA VAL A 85 -13.63 -0.41 -2.15
C VAL A 85 -12.12 -0.41 -2.03
N LEU A 86 -11.61 0.33 -1.05
CA LEU A 86 -10.20 0.34 -0.67
C LEU A 86 -10.08 0.04 0.82
N ASP A 87 -9.41 -1.07 1.16
CA ASP A 87 -9.11 -1.45 2.55
C ASP A 87 -7.61 -1.53 2.78
N LEU A 88 -7.08 -0.59 3.56
CA LEU A 88 -5.65 -0.53 3.93
C LEU A 88 -5.44 -0.71 5.44
N ARG A 89 -6.43 -1.23 6.18
CA ARG A 89 -6.38 -1.31 7.64
C ARG A 89 -5.22 -2.18 8.11
N ASN A 90 -4.71 -1.85 9.30
CA ASN A 90 -3.69 -2.63 10.00
C ASN A 90 -2.35 -2.78 9.28
N ASN A 91 -2.00 -1.83 8.41
CA ASN A 91 -0.67 -1.74 7.79
C ASN A 91 0.26 -0.71 8.46
N CYS A 92 -0.09 -0.21 9.66
CA CYS A 92 0.68 0.83 10.35
C CYS A 92 0.90 2.11 9.52
N LEU A 93 -0.12 2.49 8.75
CA LEU A 93 -0.15 3.77 8.06
C LEU A 93 -0.12 4.91 9.08
N SER A 94 0.92 5.74 9.00
CA SER A 94 0.93 7.03 9.66
C SER A 94 0.08 7.98 8.81
N VAL A 95 -1.10 8.32 9.30
CA VAL A 95 -1.78 9.51 8.80
C VAL A 95 -1.00 10.74 9.25
N ASN A 96 -0.93 11.77 8.40
CA ASN A 96 -0.18 13.00 8.63
C ASN A 96 -0.76 13.82 9.80
N TYR A 97 -0.54 13.37 11.03
CA TYR A 97 -0.45 14.25 12.18
C TYR A 97 1.02 14.26 12.58
N LYS A 98 1.74 15.29 12.09
CA LYS A 98 3.00 15.70 12.71
C LYS A 98 2.68 16.08 14.15
N ILE A 99 2.73 15.13 15.07
CA ILE A 99 2.83 15.43 16.49
C ILE A 99 4.32 15.65 16.72
N HIS A 100 4.72 16.91 16.87
CA HIS A 100 6.06 17.24 17.34
C HIS A 100 6.17 16.71 18.77
N PHE A 101 6.88 15.60 18.97
CA PHE A 101 7.41 15.29 20.28
C PHE A 101 8.50 16.33 20.57
N HIS A 102 8.27 17.19 21.56
CA HIS A 102 9.35 17.92 22.19
C HIS A 102 10.18 16.87 22.94
N ASP A 103 11.47 16.75 22.62
CA ASP A 103 12.40 15.98 23.44
C ASP A 103 12.43 16.61 24.84
N ASP A 104 11.77 15.97 25.81
CA ASP A 104 11.92 16.28 27.23
C ASP A 104 13.24 15.69 27.76
N ASP A 105 14.37 16.06 27.16
CA ASP A 105 15.71 15.77 27.67
C ASP A 105 16.15 16.75 28.78
N LYS A 106 15.23 17.15 29.67
CA LYS A 106 15.51 18.05 30.81
C LYS A 106 15.83 17.35 32.14
N TYR A 107 16.18 16.07 32.14
CA TYR A 107 16.57 15.34 33.37
C TYR A 107 17.94 14.68 33.33
N LYS A 108 18.92 15.28 32.63
CA LYS A 108 20.33 14.86 32.74
C LYS A 108 21.24 16.06 32.95
N GLU A 109 21.27 16.57 34.18
CA GLU A 109 22.47 17.12 34.85
C GLU A 109 22.10 17.65 36.25
N GLN A 110 22.00 16.73 37.21
CA GLN A 110 22.29 17.00 38.61
C GLN A 110 23.20 15.88 39.12
N LYS A 111 24.50 16.08 38.93
CA LYS A 111 25.53 15.51 39.79
C LYS A 111 26.70 16.48 39.90
#